data_AF-Q6N7H4-F1
#
_entry.id   AF-Q6N7H4-F1
#
_cell.length_a   1.000
_cell.length_b   1.000
_cell.length_c   1.000
_cell.angle_alpha   90.00
_cell.angle_beta   90.00
_cell.angle_gamma   90.00
#
_symmetry.space_group_name_H-M   'P 1'
#
loop_
_entity.id
_entity.type
_entity.pdbx_description
1 polymer ?
#
loop_
_entity_poly.entity_id
_entity_poly.type
_entity_poly.pdbx_seq_one_letter_code
_entity_poly.pdbx_strand_id
1 'polypeptide(L)'
;MIKTFRSKALAELWSTGKTSKIDAKMLARVLRRLDQLDVVTSPEQMNVVGFDFHALRGKPQRYSVHVNGPWCITFEFEAGDAYRVDFEQYH
;
A
#
# COMPACT_ATOMS: atom_id res chain seq x y z
N MET A 1 -11.02 4.58 -1.10
CA MET A 1 -11.19 3.11 -0.84
C MET A 1 -10.21 2.30 -1.67
N ILE A 2 -9.81 1.12 -1.19
CA ILE A 2 -9.02 0.18 -1.98
C ILE A 2 -9.95 -0.66 -2.85
N LYS A 3 -9.72 -0.63 -4.17
CA LYS A 3 -10.55 -1.33 -5.16
C LYS A 3 -9.92 -2.61 -5.68
N THR A 4 -8.62 -2.60 -5.93
CA THR A 4 -7.93 -3.76 -6.52
C THR A 4 -6.53 -3.94 -5.96
N PHE A 5 -6.13 -5.20 -5.83
CA PHE A 5 -4.79 -5.59 -5.42
C PHE A 5 -4.07 -6.29 -6.59
N ARG A 6 -2.80 -5.93 -6.80
CA ARG A 6 -1.86 -6.72 -7.60
C ARG A 6 -1.20 -7.80 -6.74
N SER A 7 -0.90 -7.48 -5.47
CA SER A 7 -0.34 -8.44 -4.52
C SER A 7 -1.42 -9.41 -4.02
N LYS A 8 -1.24 -10.70 -4.31
CA LYS A 8 -2.08 -11.76 -3.73
C LYS A 8 -1.95 -11.84 -2.20
N ALA A 9 -0.80 -11.46 -1.66
CA ALA A 9 -0.57 -11.47 -0.22
C ALA A 9 -1.35 -10.36 0.49
N LEU A 10 -1.35 -9.14 -0.08
CA LEU A 10 -2.17 -8.05 0.46
C LEU A 10 -3.66 -8.33 0.29
N ALA A 11 -4.09 -8.88 -0.85
CA ALA A 11 -5.49 -9.25 -1.07
C ALA A 11 -5.99 -10.25 -0.01
N GLU A 12 -5.19 -11.27 0.31
CA GLU A 12 -5.50 -12.27 1.34
C GLU A 12 -5.51 -11.64 2.75
N LEU A 13 -4.51 -10.82 3.06
CA LEU A 13 -4.44 -10.11 4.33
C LEU A 13 -5.64 -9.18 4.53
N TRP A 14 -6.04 -8.44 3.49
CA TRP A 14 -7.15 -7.49 3.55
C TRP A 14 -8.50 -8.19 3.71
N SER A 15 -8.72 -9.29 2.98
CA SER A 15 -9.99 -10.02 3.03
C SER A 15 -10.16 -10.90 4.27
N THR A 16 -9.08 -11.44 4.84
CA THR A 16 -9.16 -12.43 5.92
C THR A 16 -8.53 -12.00 7.24
N GLY A 17 -7.84 -10.85 7.26
CA GLY A 17 -7.07 -10.37 8.41
C GLY A 17 -5.75 -11.12 8.65
N LYS A 18 -5.38 -12.08 7.80
CA LYS A 18 -4.14 -12.87 7.94
C LYS A 18 -3.55 -13.27 6.60
N THR A 19 -2.24 -13.49 6.56
CA THR A 19 -1.55 -14.14 5.44
C THR A 19 -0.24 -14.75 5.94
N SER A 20 0.17 -15.88 5.36
CA SER A 20 1.49 -16.48 5.61
C SER A 20 2.58 -15.96 4.66
N LYS A 21 2.21 -15.12 3.68
CA LYS A 21 3.09 -14.64 2.61
C LYS A 21 3.85 -13.36 2.95
N ILE A 22 3.52 -12.74 4.08
CA ILE A 22 4.20 -11.56 4.62
C ILE A 22 4.70 -11.94 6.00
N ASP A 23 5.93 -11.52 6.34
CA ASP A 23 6.49 -11.75 7.68
C ASP A 23 5.51 -11.21 8.75
N ALA A 24 5.19 -12.05 9.73
CA ALA A 24 4.31 -11.73 10.84
C ALA A 24 4.67 -10.41 11.53
N LYS A 25 5.98 -10.09 11.61
CA LYS A 25 6.51 -8.86 12.21
C LYS A 25 6.11 -7.60 11.43
N MET A 26 5.81 -7.73 10.14
CA MET A 26 5.41 -6.62 9.26
C MET A 26 3.90 -6.45 9.15
N LEU A 27 3.08 -7.46 9.50
CA LEU A 27 1.63 -7.44 9.30
C LEU A 27 0.96 -6.21 9.90
N ALA A 28 1.27 -5.89 11.16
CA ALA A 28 0.71 -4.71 11.83
C ALA A 28 1.09 -3.40 11.15
N ARG A 29 2.29 -3.32 10.55
CA ARG A 29 2.72 -2.13 9.80
C ARG A 29 1.99 -2.03 8.48
N VAL A 30 1.88 -3.14 7.74
CA VAL A 30 1.17 -3.24 6.47
C VAL A 30 -0.30 -2.83 6.65
N LEU A 31 -1.00 -3.42 7.63
CA LEU A 31 -2.41 -3.14 7.89
C LEU A 31 -2.65 -1.64 8.14
N ARG A 32 -1.83 -0.98 8.95
CA ARG A 32 -1.95 0.47 9.18
C ARG A 32 -1.87 1.32 7.90
N ARG A 33 -1.07 0.90 6.90
CA ARG A 33 -1.01 1.60 5.61
C ARG A 33 -2.24 1.31 4.78
N LEU A 34 -2.72 0.06 4.77
CA LEU A 34 -3.94 -0.31 4.05
C LEU A 34 -5.18 0.38 4.63
N ASP A 35 -5.30 0.44 5.95
CA ASP A 35 -6.40 1.12 6.65
C ASP A 35 -6.42 2.61 6.29
N GLN A 36 -5.26 3.28 6.32
CA GLN A 36 -5.16 4.67 5.89
C GLN A 36 -5.52 4.79 4.38
N LEU A 37 -4.95 3.94 3.53
CA LEU A 37 -5.18 3.98 2.08
C LEU A 37 -6.65 3.76 1.71
N ASP A 38 -7.40 3.03 2.53
CA ASP A 38 -8.82 2.76 2.29
C ASP A 38 -9.70 4.00 2.53
N VAL A 39 -9.31 4.88 3.46
CA VAL A 39 -10.13 6.06 3.83
C VAL A 39 -9.75 7.33 3.10
N VAL A 40 -8.58 7.40 2.46
CA VAL A 40 -8.12 8.63 1.78
C VAL A 40 -8.91 8.92 0.49
N THR A 41 -9.08 10.21 0.21
CA THR A 41 -9.73 10.73 -1.01
C THR A 41 -8.74 11.35 -1.99
N SER A 42 -7.47 11.51 -1.60
CA SER A 42 -6.38 11.93 -2.47
C SER A 42 -5.09 11.22 -2.07
N PRO A 43 -4.14 10.97 -2.99
CA PRO A 43 -2.92 10.25 -2.67
C PRO A 43 -2.03 11.02 -1.68
N GLU A 44 -2.07 12.37 -1.68
CA GLU A 44 -1.27 13.22 -0.79
C GLU A 44 -1.63 13.02 0.69
N GLN A 45 -2.83 12.54 1.01
CA GLN A 45 -3.23 12.20 2.37
C GLN A 45 -2.48 10.97 2.92
N MET A 46 -1.74 10.25 2.07
CA MET A 46 -0.80 9.21 2.49
C MET A 46 0.54 9.78 2.98
N ASN A 47 0.77 11.09 2.89
CA ASN A 47 1.95 11.78 3.44
C ASN A 47 1.91 11.91 4.97
N VAL A 48 1.78 10.75 5.63
CA VAL A 48 1.82 10.60 7.08
C VAL A 48 3.28 10.41 7.50
N VAL A 49 3.66 10.98 8.65
CA VAL A 49 5.02 10.83 9.20
C VAL A 49 5.37 9.33 9.34
N GLY A 50 6.50 8.93 8.75
CA GLY A 50 6.98 7.55 8.75
C GLY A 50 6.36 6.65 7.66
N PHE A 51 5.56 7.20 6.75
CA PHE A 51 5.14 6.50 5.53
C PHE A 51 6.05 6.80 4.35
N ASP A 52 6.92 7.82 4.44
CA ASP A 52 7.84 8.25 3.38
C ASP A 52 7.16 8.29 2.00
N PHE A 53 5.98 8.92 1.96
CA PHE A 53 5.15 9.00 0.78
C PHE A 53 5.86 9.74 -0.35
N HIS A 54 5.88 9.14 -1.53
CA HIS A 54 6.37 9.80 -2.73
C HIS A 54 5.76 9.21 -4.01
N ALA A 55 5.74 10.03 -5.07
CA ALA A 55 5.38 9.60 -6.41
C ALA A 55 6.51 8.77 -7.04
N LEU A 56 6.16 7.64 -7.67
CA LEU A 56 7.08 6.84 -8.46
C LEU A 56 7.22 7.42 -9.87
N ARG A 57 8.37 7.18 -10.51
CA ARG A 57 8.58 7.53 -11.91
C ARG A 57 7.90 6.50 -12.80
N GLY A 58 7.01 6.94 -13.69
CA GLY A 58 6.40 6.04 -14.68
C GLY A 58 5.04 6.51 -15.17
N LYS A 59 4.48 5.76 -16.13
CA LYS A 59 3.11 5.88 -16.60
C LYS A 59 2.45 4.49 -16.58
N PRO A 60 1.27 4.31 -15.96
CA PRO A 60 0.53 5.32 -15.20
C PRO A 60 1.27 5.78 -13.94
N GLN A 61 0.88 6.93 -13.41
CA GLN A 61 1.43 7.47 -12.17
C GLN A 61 1.13 6.50 -11.01
N ARG A 62 2.17 6.13 -10.27
CA ARG A 62 2.06 5.32 -9.04
C ARG A 62 2.65 6.07 -7.86
N TYR A 63 2.27 5.65 -6.67
CA TYR A 63 2.76 6.19 -5.41
C TYR A 63 3.34 5.06 -4.57
N SER A 64 4.24 5.40 -3.66
CA SER A 64 4.86 4.48 -2.74
C SER A 64 4.73 5.00 -1.31
N VAL A 65 4.50 4.07 -0.38
CA VAL A 65 4.65 4.29 1.06
C VAL A 65 5.50 3.18 1.66
N HIS A 66 6.45 3.57 2.50
CA HIS A 66 7.38 2.67 3.18
C HIS A 66 6.70 1.83 4.27
N VAL A 67 7.16 0.58 4.39
CA VAL A 67 6.73 -0.36 5.43
C VAL A 67 7.89 -0.75 6.35
N ASN A 68 8.94 -1.37 5.80
CA ASN A 68 10.07 -1.87 6.59
C ASN A 68 11.25 -2.31 5.70
N GLY A 69 12.45 -1.78 5.96
CA GLY A 69 13.63 -2.13 5.15
C GLY A 69 13.37 -1.80 3.66
N PRO A 70 13.55 -2.74 2.72
CA PRO A 70 13.25 -2.52 1.31
C PRO A 70 11.74 -2.56 1.00
N TRP A 71 10.89 -2.99 1.93
CA TRP A 71 9.48 -3.24 1.63
C TRP A 71 8.66 -1.95 1.61
N CYS A 72 7.93 -1.77 0.51
CA CYS A 72 6.99 -0.67 0.29
C CYS A 72 5.63 -1.22 -0.17
N ILE A 73 4.57 -0.43 0.07
CA ILE A 73 3.27 -0.60 -0.59
C ILE A 73 3.20 0.42 -1.71
N THR A 74 2.87 -0.03 -2.92
CA THR A 74 2.70 0.87 -4.06
C THR A 74 1.31 0.75 -4.65
N PHE A 75 0.80 1.86 -5.18
CA PHE A 75 -0.58 1.92 -5.65
C PHE A 75 -0.76 2.97 -6.74
N GLU A 76 -1.82 2.79 -7.52
CA GLU A 76 -2.37 3.81 -8.40
C GLU A 76 -3.53 4.49 -7.69
N PHE A 77 -3.81 5.74 -8.02
CA PHE A 77 -4.90 6.48 -7.43
C PHE A 77 -5.68 7.21 -8.51
N GLU A 78 -6.99 6.98 -8.56
CA GLU A 78 -7.89 7.56 -9.56
C GLU A 78 -9.25 7.80 -8.93
N ALA A 79 -9.83 9.00 -9.15
CA ALA A 79 -11.18 9.36 -8.74
C ALA A 79 -11.53 9.07 -7.26
N GLY A 80 -10.58 9.25 -6.34
CA GLY A 80 -10.79 9.03 -4.90
C GLY A 80 -10.53 7.58 -4.42
N ASP A 81 -10.05 6.72 -5.31
CA ASP A 81 -9.88 5.30 -5.05
C ASP A 81 -8.47 4.81 -5.38
N ALA A 82 -8.00 3.82 -4.60
CA ALA A 82 -6.72 3.17 -4.77
C ALA A 82 -6.86 1.87 -5.58
N TYR A 83 -5.98 1.69 -6.56
CA TYR A 83 -5.98 0.55 -7.49
C TYR A 83 -4.61 -0.11 -7.57
N ARG A 84 -4.61 -1.37 -8.00
CA ARG A 84 -3.41 -2.18 -8.27
C ARG A 84 -2.40 -2.09 -7.12
N VAL A 85 -2.93 -2.16 -5.90
CA VAL A 85 -2.15 -2.07 -4.65
C VAL A 85 -1.23 -3.28 -4.58
N ASP A 86 0.06 -3.03 -4.40
CA ASP A 86 1.10 -4.04 -4.42
C ASP A 86 1.99 -3.96 -3.18
N PHE A 87 2.73 -5.03 -2.90
CA PHE A 87 3.71 -5.12 -1.83
C PHE A 87 5.03 -5.60 -2.41
N GLU A 88 6.00 -4.70 -2.52
CA GLU A 88 7.21 -4.94 -3.29
C GLU A 88 8.45 -4.42 -2.57
N GLN A 89 9.60 -5.00 -2.93
CA GLN A 89 10.89 -4.53 -2.47
C GLN A 89 11.36 -3.42 -3.41
N TYR A 90 11.29 -2.21 -2.89
CA TYR A 90 11.70 -0.98 -3.55
C TYR A 90 12.87 -0.40 -2.77
N HIS A 91 14.07 -0.85 -3.12
CA HIS A 91 15.38 -0.18 -3.09
C HIS A 91 16.48 -1.20 -3.37
#